data_AF-A0A2V8YUD8-F1
#
_entry.id   AF-A0A2V8YUD8-F1
#
_cell.length_a   1.000
_cell.length_b   1.000
_cell.length_c   1.000
_cell.angle_alpha   90.00
_cell.angle_beta   90.00
_cell.angle_gamma   90.00
#
_symmetry.space_group_name_H-M   'P 1'
#
loop_
_entity.id
_entity.type
_entity.pdbx_description
1 polymer ?
#
loop_
_entity_poly.entity_id
_entity_poly.type
_entity_poly.pdbx_seq_one_letter_code
_entity_poly.pdbx_strand_id
1 'polypeptide(L)'
;MGACGKGALQPYLDDYNARAKANVKPSAPRGGKTLRALLEEWTDKILPNRKPGGARAALSHIRAYIRPHLGELPLQEMNLSQLQSFVTTVGRRVDRRKTAENIYGTLGSILNLGRKWGYAIPNVEKKDIVFPADKRSFSSTLTLLRESSMPRCIPTNSCSSSPRCADSA
;
A
#
# COMPACT_ATOMS: atom_id res chain seq x y z
N MET A 1 -4.31 -50.85 13.49
CA MET A 1 -5.13 -49.71 13.95
C MET A 1 -4.25 -48.83 14.83
N GLY A 2 -3.91 -47.63 14.37
CA GLY A 2 -3.03 -46.70 15.08
C GLY A 2 -3.81 -45.60 15.79
N ALA A 3 -3.48 -45.34 17.04
CA ALA A 3 -3.88 -44.15 17.79
C ALA A 3 -2.70 -43.76 18.71
N CYS A 4 -1.96 -42.70 18.35
CA CYS A 4 -2.16 -41.33 18.81
C CYS A 4 -1.60 -41.08 20.22
N GLY A 5 -0.27 -41.16 20.35
CA GLY A 5 0.48 -40.79 21.56
C GLY A 5 0.79 -39.28 21.62
N LYS A 6 -0.23 -38.42 21.55
CA LYS A 6 -0.10 -36.96 21.77
C LYS A 6 -1.02 -36.42 22.86
N GLY A 7 -1.52 -37.28 23.75
CA GLY A 7 -2.52 -36.89 24.77
C GLY A 7 -1.94 -36.51 26.14
N ALA A 8 -0.75 -37.01 26.51
CA ALA A 8 -0.29 -36.90 27.90
C ALA A 8 0.28 -35.52 28.28
N LEU A 9 0.75 -34.73 27.31
CA LEU A 9 1.38 -33.42 27.57
C LEU A 9 0.46 -32.23 27.33
N GLN A 10 -0.72 -32.45 26.71
CA GLN A 10 -1.67 -31.38 26.41
C GLN A 10 -2.18 -30.65 27.65
N PRO A 11 -2.63 -31.31 28.74
CA PRO A 11 -3.20 -30.58 29.87
C PRO A 11 -2.20 -29.60 30.50
N TYR A 12 -0.92 -30.00 30.58
CA TYR A 12 0.14 -29.11 31.06
C TYR A 12 0.40 -27.93 30.14
N LEU A 13 0.36 -28.15 28.82
CA LEU A 13 0.56 -27.10 27.82
C LEU A 13 -0.62 -26.12 27.81
N ASP A 14 -1.83 -26.61 28.00
CA ASP A 14 -3.05 -25.81 28.09
C ASP A 14 -3.08 -24.99 29.39
N ASP A 15 -2.67 -25.55 30.52
CA ASP A 15 -2.53 -24.82 31.79
C ASP A 15 -1.42 -23.76 31.73
N TYR A 16 -0.28 -24.10 31.11
CA TYR A 16 0.81 -23.14 30.87
C TYR A 16 0.34 -21.99 29.97
N ASN A 17 -0.37 -22.30 28.88
CA ASN A 17 -0.91 -21.31 27.97
C ASN A 17 -2.04 -20.49 28.60
N ALA A 18 -2.89 -21.10 29.43
CA ALA A 18 -3.94 -20.41 30.16
C ALA A 18 -3.35 -19.46 31.21
N ARG A 19 -2.32 -19.91 31.93
CA ARG A 19 -1.56 -19.07 32.86
C ARG A 19 -0.78 -17.97 32.14
N ALA A 20 -0.20 -18.26 30.99
CA ALA A 20 0.46 -17.25 30.15
C ALA A 20 -0.56 -16.19 29.69
N LYS A 21 -1.73 -16.60 29.19
CA LYS A 21 -2.82 -15.68 28.79
C LYS A 21 -3.37 -14.87 29.97
N ALA A 22 -3.47 -15.46 31.16
CA ALA A 22 -3.93 -14.76 32.37
C ALA A 22 -2.89 -13.76 32.91
N ASN A 23 -1.60 -14.01 32.70
CA ASN A 23 -0.50 -13.10 33.09
C ASN A 23 -0.13 -12.08 32.00
N VAL A 24 -0.66 -12.21 30.78
CA VAL A 24 -0.64 -11.15 29.79
C VAL A 24 -1.64 -10.09 30.24
N LYS A 25 -1.17 -9.17 31.09
CA LYS A 25 -1.83 -7.87 31.29
C LYS A 25 -2.12 -7.31 29.89
N PRO A 26 -3.32 -6.78 29.58
CA PRO A 26 -3.46 -5.94 28.39
C PRO A 26 -2.40 -4.87 28.55
N SER A 27 -1.37 -4.93 27.71
CA SER A 27 -0.26 -4.00 27.77
C SER A 27 -0.83 -2.64 27.45
N ALA A 28 -1.34 -1.93 28.46
CA ALA A 28 -1.45 -0.49 28.41
C ALA A 28 -0.06 -0.02 27.96
N PRO A 29 0.04 0.63 26.78
CA PRO A 29 1.33 0.90 26.17
C PRO A 29 2.16 1.67 27.18
N ARG A 30 3.38 1.21 27.42
CA ARG A 30 4.33 1.88 28.29
C ARG A 30 4.59 3.29 27.72
N GLY A 31 3.82 4.27 28.18
CA GLY A 31 4.08 5.71 28.06
C GLY A 31 4.31 6.33 26.67
N GLY A 32 3.96 5.66 25.56
CA GLY A 32 4.21 6.19 24.21
C GLY A 32 2.98 6.07 23.30
N LYS A 33 2.75 7.08 22.44
CA LYS A 33 1.76 6.96 21.36
C LYS A 33 2.18 5.84 20.41
N THR A 34 1.22 5.00 20.03
CA THR A 34 1.41 3.94 19.05
C THR A 34 1.37 4.51 17.63
N LEU A 35 1.90 3.76 16.66
CA LEU A 35 1.78 4.14 15.25
C LEU A 35 0.30 4.22 14.84
N ARG A 36 -0.58 3.36 15.36
CA ARG A 36 -2.01 3.42 15.10
C ARG A 36 -2.63 4.77 15.49
N ALA A 37 -2.30 5.29 16.67
CA ALA A 37 -2.77 6.60 17.10
C ALA A 37 -2.25 7.71 16.17
N LEU A 38 -0.97 7.63 15.75
CA LEU A 38 -0.41 8.57 14.79
C LEU A 38 -1.09 8.49 13.42
N LEU A 39 -1.47 7.29 12.96
CA LEU A 39 -2.15 7.08 11.69
C LEU A 39 -3.54 7.71 11.70
N GLU A 40 -4.27 7.61 12.80
CA GLU A 40 -5.59 8.24 12.97
C GLU A 40 -5.45 9.76 13.00
N GLU A 41 -4.52 10.29 13.81
CA GLU A 41 -4.24 11.72 13.86
C GLU A 41 -3.78 12.29 12.50
N TRP A 42 -2.97 11.53 11.75
CA TRP A 42 -2.54 11.89 10.39
C TRP A 42 -3.70 11.86 9.41
N THR A 43 -4.57 10.85 9.49
CA THR A 43 -5.76 10.70 8.66
C THR A 43 -6.65 11.94 8.83
N ASP A 44 -6.94 12.33 10.07
CA ASP A 44 -7.85 13.45 10.35
C ASP A 44 -7.27 14.81 9.94
N LYS A 45 -5.98 15.03 10.20
CA LYS A 45 -5.34 16.34 9.93
C LYS A 45 -4.89 16.53 8.48
N ILE A 46 -4.57 15.45 7.76
CA ILE A 46 -3.87 15.54 6.46
C ILE A 46 -4.74 15.11 5.29
N LEU A 47 -5.64 14.15 5.44
CA LEU A 47 -6.52 13.76 4.33
C LEU A 47 -7.39 14.90 3.79
N PRO A 48 -7.95 15.81 4.60
CA PRO A 48 -8.73 16.93 4.09
C PRO A 48 -7.95 17.83 3.14
N ASN A 49 -6.62 17.90 3.31
CA ASN A 49 -5.72 18.75 2.53
C ASN A 49 -5.15 18.06 1.29
N ARG A 50 -5.45 16.76 1.05
CA ARG A 50 -4.92 16.01 -0.09
C ARG A 50 -5.95 15.87 -1.21
N LYS A 51 -5.44 15.85 -2.44
CA LYS A 51 -6.23 15.47 -3.62
C LYS A 51 -6.88 14.09 -3.40
N PRO A 52 -8.15 13.89 -3.83
CA PRO A 52 -8.93 12.70 -3.49
C PRO A 52 -8.29 11.40 -3.98
N GLY A 53 -7.66 11.39 -5.15
CA GLY A 53 -6.95 10.20 -5.65
C GLY A 53 -5.77 9.79 -4.76
N GLY A 54 -4.95 10.75 -4.35
CA GLY A 54 -3.82 10.50 -3.45
C GLY A 54 -4.25 10.11 -2.03
N ALA A 55 -5.33 10.73 -1.54
CA ALA A 55 -5.94 10.38 -0.26
C ALA A 55 -6.43 8.92 -0.22
N ARG A 56 -7.15 8.48 -1.26
CA ARG A 56 -7.63 7.10 -1.39
C ARG A 56 -6.48 6.08 -1.44
N ALA A 57 -5.44 6.38 -2.22
CA ALA A 57 -4.25 5.53 -2.30
C ALA A 57 -3.55 5.40 -0.93
N ALA A 58 -3.32 6.52 -0.24
CA ALA A 58 -2.71 6.53 1.08
C ALA A 58 -3.54 5.74 2.10
N LEU A 59 -4.86 5.94 2.14
CA LEU A 59 -5.77 5.16 3.00
C LEU A 59 -5.72 3.67 2.69
N SER A 60 -5.67 3.29 1.41
CA SER A 60 -5.53 1.90 1.00
C SER A 60 -4.22 1.30 1.51
N HIS A 61 -3.11 2.02 1.39
CA HIS A 61 -1.82 1.57 1.90
C HIS A 61 -1.82 1.42 3.43
N ILE A 62 -2.43 2.38 4.13
CA ILE A 62 -2.57 2.36 5.58
C ILE A 62 -3.37 1.14 6.05
N ARG A 63 -4.55 0.90 5.47
CA ARG A 63 -5.45 -0.17 5.89
C ARG A 63 -4.92 -1.56 5.53
N ALA A 64 -4.38 -1.72 4.32
CA ALA A 64 -3.99 -3.03 3.81
C ALA A 64 -2.62 -3.51 4.31
N TYR A 65 -1.69 -2.59 4.59
CA TYR A 65 -0.31 -2.94 4.90
C TYR A 65 0.20 -2.32 6.21
N ILE A 66 0.08 -1.01 6.38
CA ILE A 66 0.78 -0.34 7.50
C ILE A 66 0.13 -0.68 8.85
N ARG A 67 -1.19 -0.54 8.96
CA ARG A 67 -1.96 -0.83 10.18
C ARG A 67 -1.79 -2.29 10.66
N PRO A 68 -1.95 -3.34 9.82
CA PRO A 68 -1.83 -4.72 10.29
C PRO A 68 -0.41 -5.14 10.68
N HIS A 69 0.63 -4.47 10.16
CA HIS A 69 2.02 -4.87 10.45
C HIS A 69 2.68 -4.05 11.55
N LEU A 70 2.41 -2.75 11.61
CA LEU A 70 3.14 -1.81 12.48
C LEU A 70 2.21 -1.03 13.43
N GLY A 71 0.89 -1.19 13.34
CA GLY A 71 -0.07 -0.35 14.06
C GLY A 71 0.08 -0.39 15.59
N GLU A 72 0.36 -1.56 16.15
CA GLU A 72 0.49 -1.74 17.59
C GLU A 72 1.89 -1.41 18.13
N LEU A 73 2.85 -1.08 17.26
CA LEU A 73 4.19 -0.71 17.69
C LEU A 73 4.21 0.71 18.29
N PRO A 74 4.84 0.89 19.47
CA PRO A 74 5.15 2.22 20.00
C PRO A 74 6.08 2.97 19.05
N LEU A 75 5.84 4.27 18.86
CA LEU A 75 6.66 5.11 17.97
C LEU A 75 8.15 5.12 18.36
N GLN A 76 8.44 5.03 19.66
CA GLN A 76 9.80 5.02 20.20
C GLN A 76 10.55 3.69 19.98
N GLU A 77 9.82 2.58 19.86
CA GLU A 77 10.41 1.25 19.69
C GLU A 77 10.64 0.90 18.22
N MET A 78 10.26 1.81 17.31
CA MET A 78 10.43 1.61 15.88
C MET A 78 11.91 1.50 15.53
N ASN A 79 12.28 0.51 14.73
CA ASN A 79 13.68 0.29 14.35
C ASN A 79 13.83 -0.04 12.87
N LEU A 80 15.04 0.14 12.33
CA LEU A 80 15.37 -0.20 10.93
C LEU A 80 15.02 -1.66 10.61
N SER A 81 15.31 -2.58 11.53
CA SER A 81 14.99 -4.01 11.37
C SER A 81 13.48 -4.27 11.18
N GLN A 82 12.62 -3.58 11.94
CA GLN A 82 11.17 -3.70 11.80
C GLN A 82 10.68 -3.13 10.47
N LEU A 83 11.25 -2.00 10.03
CA LEU A 83 10.94 -1.39 8.73
C LEU A 83 11.41 -2.27 7.56
N GLN A 84 12.58 -2.90 7.67
CA GLN A 84 13.08 -3.84 6.68
C GLN A 84 12.22 -5.10 6.60
N SER A 85 11.80 -5.65 7.75
CA SER A 85 10.86 -6.77 7.82
C SER A 85 9.51 -6.41 7.19
N PHE A 86 9.01 -5.21 7.44
CA PHE A 86 7.80 -4.68 6.81
C PHE A 86 7.93 -4.63 5.29
N VAL A 87 8.99 -4.00 4.75
CA VAL A 87 9.20 -3.91 3.29
C VAL A 87 9.37 -5.29 2.65
N THR A 88 10.05 -6.21 3.33
CA THR A 88 10.18 -7.61 2.88
C THR A 88 8.83 -8.30 2.82
N THR A 89 7.97 -8.09 3.81
CA THR A 89 6.63 -8.70 3.88
C THR A 89 5.70 -8.12 2.84
N VAL A 90 5.71 -6.80 2.65
CA VAL A 90 4.95 -6.10 1.61
C VAL A 90 5.42 -6.56 0.23
N GLY A 91 6.73 -6.62 -0.01
CA GLY A 91 7.30 -7.08 -1.27
C GLY A 91 7.03 -8.54 -1.63
N ARG A 92 6.73 -9.39 -0.65
CA ARG A 92 6.21 -10.75 -0.91
C ARG A 92 4.76 -10.73 -1.39
N ARG A 93 3.97 -9.74 -0.97
CA ARG A 93 2.54 -9.60 -1.32
C ARG A 93 2.29 -8.78 -2.58
N VAL A 94 3.20 -7.89 -2.96
CA VAL A 94 3.04 -7.02 -4.15
C VAL A 94 3.95 -7.48 -5.28
N ASP A 95 3.42 -7.50 -6.49
CA ASP A 95 4.17 -7.98 -7.66
C ASP A 95 5.18 -6.96 -8.19
N ARG A 96 4.94 -5.67 -7.95
CA ARG A 96 5.77 -4.57 -8.44
C ARG A 96 6.53 -3.89 -7.30
N ARG A 97 7.84 -3.72 -7.45
CA ARG A 97 8.70 -2.96 -6.53
C ARG A 97 8.19 -1.54 -6.33
N LYS A 98 7.73 -0.90 -7.41
CA LYS A 98 7.19 0.46 -7.34
C LYS A 98 6.03 0.58 -6.34
N THR A 99 5.20 -0.45 -6.22
CA THR A 99 4.10 -0.48 -5.25
C THR A 99 4.64 -0.55 -3.82
N ALA A 100 5.64 -1.39 -3.56
CA ALA A 100 6.30 -1.45 -2.24
C ALA A 100 6.95 -0.11 -1.87
N GLU A 101 7.59 0.55 -2.84
CA GLU A 101 8.17 1.89 -2.63
C GLU A 101 7.11 2.95 -2.34
N ASN A 102 5.95 2.91 -3.01
CA ASN A 102 4.85 3.85 -2.77
C ASN A 102 4.23 3.65 -1.37
N ILE A 103 4.08 2.38 -0.95
CA ILE A 103 3.62 2.04 0.40
C ILE A 103 4.61 2.56 1.45
N TYR A 104 5.91 2.30 1.25
CA TYR A 104 6.94 2.82 2.15
C TYR A 104 7.01 4.35 2.15
N GLY A 105 6.86 4.99 0.98
CA GLY A 105 6.81 6.45 0.88
C GLY A 105 5.65 7.07 1.66
N THR A 106 4.50 6.40 1.70
CA THR A 106 3.36 6.81 2.54
C THR A 106 3.71 6.72 4.01
N LEU A 107 4.29 5.60 4.45
CA LEU A 107 4.77 5.43 5.82
C LEU A 107 5.79 6.50 6.21
N GLY A 108 6.81 6.72 5.36
CA GLY A 108 7.84 7.74 5.59
C GLY A 108 7.27 9.16 5.70
N SER A 109 6.26 9.50 4.88
CA SER A 109 5.56 10.78 4.98
C SER A 109 4.83 10.94 6.32
N ILE A 110 4.22 9.88 6.84
CA ILE A 110 3.51 9.88 8.12
C ILE A 110 4.50 10.05 9.27
N LEU A 111 5.58 9.26 9.27
CA LEU A 111 6.62 9.30 10.30
C LEU A 111 7.36 10.64 10.32
N ASN A 112 7.67 11.21 9.15
CA ASN A 112 8.29 12.54 9.07
C ASN A 112 7.39 13.63 9.64
N LEU A 113 6.09 13.55 9.38
CA LEU A 113 5.15 14.50 9.96
C LEU A 113 5.00 14.30 11.48
N GLY A 114 4.97 13.04 11.94
CA GLY A 114 4.98 12.73 13.36
C GLY A 114 6.19 13.31 14.08
N ARG A 115 7.38 13.29 13.46
CA ARG A 115 8.58 13.96 13.99
C ARG A 115 8.39 15.47 14.10
N LYS A 116 7.80 16.11 13.09
CA LYS A 116 7.48 17.55 13.14
C LYS A 116 6.44 17.91 14.21
N TRP A 117 5.59 16.96 14.60
CA TRP A 117 4.66 17.11 15.71
C TRP A 117 5.29 16.86 17.09
N GLY A 118 6.60 16.57 17.16
CA GLY A 118 7.33 16.37 18.41
C GLY A 118 7.33 14.93 18.92
N TYR A 119 6.90 13.94 18.11
CA TYR A 119 7.01 12.54 18.52
C TYR A 119 8.44 12.02 18.41
N ALA A 120 8.85 11.27 19.43
CA ALA A 120 10.10 10.53 19.44
C ALA A 120 10.00 9.35 18.47
N ILE A 121 10.39 9.58 17.22
CA ILE A 121 10.46 8.60 16.14
C ILE A 121 11.91 8.60 15.62
N PRO A 122 12.54 7.42 15.49
CA PRO A 122 13.91 7.34 14.98
C PRO A 122 13.99 7.82 13.53
N ASN A 123 15.09 8.48 13.19
CA ASN A 123 15.33 8.93 11.83
C ASN A 123 15.84 7.75 10.99
N VAL A 124 14.92 7.10 10.28
CA VAL A 124 15.24 6.07 9.28
C VAL A 124 14.93 6.61 7.90
N GLU A 125 15.92 6.59 7.01
CA GLU A 125 15.75 7.09 5.65
C GLU A 125 15.42 5.96 4.67
N LYS A 126 14.82 6.32 3.52
CA LYS A 126 14.53 5.34 2.45
C LYS A 126 15.81 4.67 1.94
N LYS A 127 16.95 5.37 1.98
CA LYS A 127 18.25 4.87 1.50
C LYS A 127 18.79 3.69 2.34
N ASP A 128 18.35 3.59 3.59
CA ASP A 128 18.80 2.54 4.52
C ASP A 128 17.98 1.24 4.35
N ILE A 129 16.94 1.27 3.51
CA ILE A 129 16.04 0.14 3.29
C ILE A 129 16.31 -0.51 1.94
N VAL A 130 16.48 -1.83 1.97
CA VAL A 130 16.66 -2.64 0.77
C VAL A 130 15.30 -3.12 0.28
N PHE A 131 14.89 -2.67 -0.90
CA PHE A 131 13.65 -3.10 -1.54
C PHE A 131 13.87 -4.40 -2.34
N PRO A 132 12.87 -5.30 -2.39
CA PRO A 132 12.98 -6.51 -3.19
C PRO A 132 13.11 -6.17 -4.67
N ALA A 133 13.89 -6.99 -5.39
CA ALA A 133 14.07 -6.86 -6.82
C ALA A 133 12.73 -7.02 -7.55
N ASP A 134 12.54 -6.26 -8.63
CA ASP A 134 11.38 -6.43 -9.50
C ASP A 134 11.41 -7.84 -10.11
N LYS A 135 10.34 -8.60 -9.87
CA LYS A 135 10.02 -9.75 -10.71
C LYS A 135 9.61 -9.15 -12.04
N ARG A 136 10.51 -9.13 -13.02
CA ARG A 136 10.33 -8.48 -14.33
C ARG A 136 8.89 -8.66 -14.82
N SER A 137 8.08 -7.61 -14.74
CA SER A 137 6.98 -7.43 -15.67
C SER A 137 7.52 -6.44 -16.68
N PHE A 138 7.89 -6.95 -17.85
CA PHE A 138 7.98 -6.12 -19.04
C PHE A 138 6.64 -5.38 -19.10
N SER A 139 6.65 -4.08 -18.77
CA SER A 139 5.50 -3.24 -19.05
C SER A 139 5.47 -3.14 -20.56
N SER A 140 4.71 -4.02 -21.22
CA SER A 140 4.42 -3.92 -22.63
C SER A 140 3.73 -2.57 -22.84
N THR A 141 4.51 -1.54 -23.14
CA THR A 141 4.00 -0.33 -23.75
C THR A 141 3.39 -0.78 -25.06
N LEU A 142 2.07 -0.72 -25.12
CA LEU A 142 1.26 -1.03 -26.27
C LEU A 142 1.54 0.06 -27.33
N THR A 143 2.68 -0.05 -28.03
CA THR A 143 2.94 0.70 -29.26
C THR A 143 2.22 -0.01 -30.40
N LEU A 144 0.88 0.10 -30.40
CA LEU A 144 0.07 -0.15 -31.59
C LEU A 144 -0.75 1.11 -31.88
N LEU A 145 -0.10 2.07 -32.54
CA LEU A 145 -0.70 2.88 -33.57
C LEU A 145 0.31 2.88 -34.72
N ARG A 146 0.12 1.99 -35.70
CA ARG A 146 -0.68 2.28 -36.90
C ARG A 146 0.07 3.27 -37.77
N GLU A 147 1.11 2.78 -38.43
CA GLU A 147 1.71 3.46 -39.57
C GLU A 147 0.73 3.38 -40.75
N SER A 148 -0.05 4.45 -40.88
CA SER A 148 -0.35 5.12 -42.15
C SER A 148 -0.56 4.26 -43.40
N SER A 149 -1.79 3.79 -43.60
CA SER A 149 -2.39 3.79 -44.94
C SER A 149 -3.89 4.04 -44.84
N MET A 150 -4.27 5.31 -44.73
CA MET A 150 -5.57 5.81 -45.17
C MET A 150 -5.36 7.23 -45.72
N PRO A 151 -5.76 7.51 -46.96
CA PRO A 151 -5.58 8.81 -47.59
C PRO A 151 -6.46 9.87 -46.91
N ARG A 152 -5.86 11.03 -46.63
CA ARG A 152 -6.60 12.26 -46.31
C ARG A 152 -7.23 12.78 -47.60
N CYS A 153 -8.54 12.66 -47.75
CA CYS A 153 -9.29 13.52 -48.66
C CYS A 153 -9.94 14.62 -47.83
N ILE A 154 -9.46 15.84 -48.06
CA ILE A 154 -9.90 17.10 -47.49
C ILE A 154 -11.28 17.43 -48.08
N PRO A 155 -12.29 17.87 -47.31
CA PRO A 155 -13.50 18.43 -47.90
C PRO A 155 -13.18 19.83 -48.43
N THR A 156 -12.97 19.96 -49.75
CA THR A 156 -12.98 21.26 -50.42
C THR A 156 -14.41 21.66 -50.72
N ASN A 157 -14.80 22.78 -50.16
CA ASN A 157 -16.06 23.47 -50.40
C ASN A 157 -15.95 24.24 -51.72
N SER A 158 -16.61 23.79 -52.81
CA SER A 158 -17.03 24.68 -53.90
C SER A 158 -17.98 23.98 -54.88
N CYS A 159 -19.22 24.46 -54.87
CA CYS A 159 -20.11 24.77 -55.99
C CYS A 159 -20.17 23.90 -57.26
N SER A 160 -21.42 23.85 -57.75
CA SER A 160 -21.86 23.74 -59.14
C SER A 160 -21.69 22.39 -59.84
N SER A 161 -22.75 21.59 -59.86
CA SER A 161 -23.72 21.59 -60.98
C SER A 161 -24.79 20.50 -60.80
N SER A 162 -26.07 20.90 -60.85
CA SER A 162 -27.24 20.08 -61.20
C SER A 162 -27.01 19.35 -62.57
N PRO A 163 -27.84 18.38 -63.02
CA PRO A 163 -29.27 18.14 -62.72
C PRO A 163 -29.55 16.62 -62.47
N ARG A 164 -30.75 16.06 -62.34
CA ARG A 164 -32.11 16.41 -62.75
C ARG A 164 -33.04 15.42 -62.02
N CYS A 165 -34.17 15.90 -61.51
CA CYS A 165 -35.31 15.05 -61.20
C CYS A 165 -35.85 14.42 -62.51
N ALA A 166 -36.22 13.15 -62.47
CA ALA A 166 -37.26 12.61 -63.33
C ALA A 166 -37.96 11.47 -62.57
N ASP A 167 -39.27 11.66 -62.46
CA ASP A 167 -40.27 10.86 -61.80
C ASP A 167 -40.94 9.91 -62.82
N SER A 168 -41.75 8.99 -62.30
CA SER A 168 -42.84 8.26 -63.00
C SER A 168 -42.42 7.08 -63.91
N ALA A 169 -42.87 5.85 -63.65
CA ALA A 169 -44.23 5.24 -63.71
C ALA A 169 -44.42 4.48 -65.03
#